data_AF-A0AAW5N3M3-F1
#
_entry.id   AF-A0AAW5N3M3-F1
#
_cell.length_a   1.000
_cell.length_b   1.000
_cell.length_c   1.000
_cell.angle_alpha   90.00
_cell.angle_beta   90.00
_cell.angle_gamma   90.00
#
_symmetry.space_group_name_H-M   'P 1'
#
loop_
_entity.id
_entity.type
_entity.pdbx_description
1 polymer ?
#
loop_
_entity_poly.entity_id
_entity_poly.type
_entity_poly.pdbx_seq_one_letter_code
_entity_poly.pdbx_strand_id
1 'polypeptide(L)' 'SERVAMAKALLKQAGYDASHPLRFELFYNKYDLHEKTAIALSSEWKKWLGAQVTLRTMEWKTYLDARRAGDFMLSRQ' A
#
# COMPACT_ATOMS: atom_id res chain seq x y z
N SER A 1 1.06 14.31 13.35
CA SER A 1 2.42 14.83 13.10
C SER A 1 2.39 15.72 11.88
N GLU A 2 3.36 16.62 11.75
CA GLU A 2 3.51 17.49 10.57
C GLU A 2 3.55 16.70 9.25
N ARG A 3 4.25 15.56 9.25
CA ARG A 3 4.30 14.63 8.10
C ARG A 3 2.92 14.14 7.64
N VAL A 4 2.03 13.77 8.59
CA VAL A 4 0.68 13.29 8.25
C VAL A 4 -0.18 14.44 7.69
N ALA A 5 -0.04 15.65 8.23
CA ALA A 5 -0.76 16.81 7.70
C ALA A 5 -0.33 17.14 6.27
N MET A 6 0.98 17.15 6.00
CA MET A 6 1.53 17.37 4.67
C MET A 6 1.10 16.27 3.69
N ALA A 7 1.14 15.00 4.10
CA ALA A 7 0.70 13.88 3.26
C ALA A 7 -0.79 14.00 2.88
N LYS A 8 -1.67 14.38 3.83
CA LYS A 8 -3.09 14.65 3.54
C LYS A 8 -3.27 15.81 2.55
N ALA A 9 -2.49 16.88 2.69
CA ALA A 9 -2.56 18.02 1.79
C ALA A 9 -2.18 17.64 0.36
N LEU A 10 -1.11 16.86 0.18
CA LEU A 10 -0.68 16.35 -1.12
C LEU A 10 -1.72 15.42 -1.76
N LEU A 11 -2.30 14.50 -0.96
CA LEU A 11 -3.37 13.63 -1.44
C LEU A 11 -4.58 14.43 -1.92
N LYS A 12 -4.99 15.44 -1.15
CA LYS A 12 -6.09 16.34 -1.54
C LYS A 12 -5.79 17.11 -2.83
N GLN A 13 -4.57 17.62 -2.98
CA GLN A 13 -4.13 18.28 -4.22
C GLN A 13 -4.17 17.34 -5.43
N ALA A 14 -3.88 16.05 -5.23
CA ALA A 14 -3.99 15.02 -6.24
C ALA A 14 -5.44 14.52 -6.49
N GLY A 15 -6.43 15.09 -5.80
CA GLY A 15 -7.85 14.71 -5.95
C GLY A 15 -8.32 13.56 -5.07
N TYR A 16 -7.50 13.11 -4.12
CA TYR A 16 -7.89 12.08 -3.16
C TYR A 16 -8.38 12.69 -1.83
N ASP A 17 -9.59 12.31 -1.43
CA ASP A 17 -10.21 12.76 -0.18
C ASP A 17 -11.11 11.67 0.44
N ALA A 18 -11.91 12.01 1.44
CA ALA A 18 -12.80 11.06 2.10
C ALA A 18 -13.89 10.48 1.19
N SER A 19 -14.30 11.20 0.15
CA SER A 19 -15.27 10.74 -0.86
C SER A 19 -14.60 9.95 -1.99
N HIS A 20 -13.35 10.29 -2.31
CA HIS A 20 -12.53 9.63 -3.33
C HIS A 20 -11.20 9.16 -2.71
N PRO A 21 -11.21 8.08 -1.91
CA PRO A 21 -10.00 7.65 -1.21
C PRO A 21 -8.98 7.06 -2.18
N LEU A 22 -7.70 7.27 -1.90
CA LEU A 22 -6.62 6.58 -2.60
C LEU A 22 -6.76 5.07 -2.41
N ARG A 23 -6.75 4.32 -3.52
CA ARG A 23 -6.89 2.86 -3.57
C ARG A 23 -5.70 2.26 -4.29
N PHE A 24 -5.05 1.26 -3.70
CA PHE A 24 -3.97 0.53 -4.35
C PHE A 24 -3.78 -0.88 -3.76
N GLU A 25 -3.12 -1.74 -4.53
CA GLU A 25 -2.70 -3.07 -4.08
C GLU A 25 -1.28 -3.04 -3.51
N LEU A 26 -1.09 -3.64 -2.34
CA LEU A 26 0.22 -3.90 -1.75
C LEU A 26 0.57 -5.37 -1.92
N PHE A 27 1.57 -5.62 -2.74
CA PHE A 27 2.12 -6.94 -2.98
C PHE A 27 3.18 -7.29 -1.94
N TYR A 28 3.07 -8.48 -1.37
CA TYR A 28 4.06 -9.05 -0.46
C TYR A 28 4.26 -10.54 -0.73
N ASN A 29 5.46 -11.01 -0.43
CA ASN A 29 5.83 -12.43 -0.48
C ASN A 29 5.37 -13.16 0.79
N LYS A 30 5.12 -14.47 0.64
CA LYS A 30 4.63 -15.34 1.72
C LYS A 30 5.72 -15.69 2.74
N TYR A 31 6.17 -14.69 3.51
CA TYR A 31 6.83 -14.91 4.80
C TYR A 31 6.12 -14.11 5.89
N ASP A 32 6.01 -14.69 7.08
CA ASP A 32 5.25 -14.15 8.23
C ASP A 32 5.63 -12.70 8.59
N LEU A 33 6.92 -12.35 8.48
CA LEU A 33 7.38 -10.98 8.74
C LEU A 33 6.80 -9.95 7.75
N HIS A 34 6.70 -10.30 6.47
CA HIS A 34 6.19 -9.39 5.45
C HIS A 34 4.68 -9.24 5.54
N GLU A 35 3.97 -10.31 5.89
CA GLU A 35 2.54 -10.26 6.17
C GLU A 35 2.23 -9.29 7.31
N LYS A 36 2.91 -9.44 8.45
CA LYS A 36 2.75 -8.53 9.60
C LYS A 36 3.08 -7.09 9.25
N THR A 37 4.13 -6.87 8.46
CA THR A 37 4.52 -5.55 7.97
C THR A 37 3.45 -4.96 7.05
N ALA A 38 2.91 -5.74 6.12
CA ALA A 38 1.88 -5.30 5.19
C ALA A 38 0.57 -4.94 5.90
N ILE A 39 0.18 -5.73 6.91
CA ILE A 39 -0.97 -5.45 7.78
C ILE A 39 -0.76 -4.14 8.54
N ALA A 40 0.41 -3.94 9.15
CA ALA A 40 0.73 -2.73 9.88
C ALA A 40 0.65 -1.48 8.98
N LEU A 41 1.28 -1.53 7.79
CA LEU A 41 1.26 -0.44 6.81
C LEU A 41 -0.16 -0.12 6.34
N SER A 42 -0.95 -1.15 5.99
CA SER A 42 -2.35 -0.98 5.59
C SER A 42 -3.18 -0.29 6.68
N SER A 43 -3.01 -0.72 7.93
CA SER A 43 -3.69 -0.13 9.09
C SER A 43 -3.28 1.33 9.31
N GLU A 44 -1.98 1.63 9.25
CA GLU A 44 -1.46 2.98 9.44
C GLU A 44 -1.92 3.94 8.34
N TRP A 45 -1.87 3.53 7.06
CA TRP A 45 -2.33 4.36 5.97
C TRP A 45 -3.83 4.58 5.99
N LYS A 46 -4.62 3.59 6.39
CA LYS A 46 -6.05 3.77 6.62
C LYS A 46 -6.31 4.76 7.75
N LYS A 47 -5.65 4.59 8.91
CA LYS A 47 -5.80 5.44 10.09
C LYS A 47 -5.38 6.89 9.82
N TRP A 48 -4.22 7.09 9.21
CA TRP A 48 -3.62 8.40 9.06
C TRP A 48 -4.01 9.12 7.79
N LEU A 49 -4.25 8.40 6.69
CA LEU A 49 -4.48 8.99 5.36
C LEU A 49 -5.85 8.67 4.77
N GLY A 50 -6.61 7.74 5.36
CA GLY A 50 -7.88 7.27 4.79
C GLY A 50 -7.71 6.41 3.54
N ALA A 51 -6.49 6.00 3.20
CA ALA A 51 -6.22 5.16 2.04
C ALA A 51 -6.78 3.75 2.23
N GLN A 52 -7.18 3.12 1.13
CA GLN A 52 -7.70 1.76 1.09
C GLN A 52 -6.70 0.87 0.38
N VAL A 53 -6.11 -0.07 1.13
CA VAL A 53 -5.04 -0.93 0.65
C VAL A 53 -5.52 -2.37 0.60
N THR A 54 -5.48 -2.96 -0.58
CA THR A 54 -5.74 -4.39 -0.78
C THR A 54 -4.42 -5.14 -0.65
N LEU A 55 -4.35 -6.11 0.26
CA LEU A 55 -3.15 -6.94 0.43
C LEU A 55 -3.21 -8.12 -0.54
N ARG A 56 -2.17 -8.26 -1.38
CA ARG A 56 -2.05 -9.35 -2.35
C ARG A 56 -0.80 -10.17 -2.09
N THR A 57 -1.00 -11.42 -1.69
CA THR A 57 0.09 -12.38 -1.44
C THR A 57 0.37 -13.18 -2.69
N MET A 58 1.65 -13.41 -2.99
CA MET A 58 2.08 -14.31 -4.05
C MET A 58 3.22 -15.19 -3.56
N GLU A 59 3.27 -16.44 -4.05
CA GLU A 59 4.45 -17.29 -3.89
C GLU A 59 5.67 -16.61 -4.54
N TRP A 60 6.86 -16.80 -3.96
CA TRP A 60 8.05 -16.01 -4.27
C TRP A 60 8.40 -15.96 -5.76
N LYS A 61 8.32 -17.10 -6.45
CA LYS A 61 8.63 -17.18 -7.88
C LYS A 61 7.66 -16.34 -8.71
N THR A 62 6.36 -16.48 -8.48
CA THR A 62 5.32 -15.72 -9.19
C THR A 62 5.39 -14.23 -8.88
N TYR A 63 5.76 -13.87 -7.64
CA TYR A 63 6.01 -12.49 -7.25
C TYR A 63 7.19 -11.87 -7.99
N LEU A 64 8.31 -12.58 -8.13
CA LEU A 64 9.45 -12.11 -8.92
C LEU A 64 9.09 -11.93 -10.39
N ASP A 65 8.27 -12.82 -10.95
CA ASP A 65 7.81 -12.72 -12.34
C ASP A 65 6.86 -11.52 -12.53
N ALA A 66 5.89 -11.31 -11.62
CA ALA A 66 5.01 -10.13 -11.64
C ALA A 66 5.80 -8.82 -11.49
N ARG A 67 6.79 -8.80 -10.60
CA ARG A 67 7.68 -7.63 -10.43
C ARG A 67 8.50 -7.34 -11.68
N ARG A 68 9.08 -8.37 -12.30
CA ARG A 68 9.83 -8.24 -13.57
C ARG A 68 8.95 -7.72 -14.70
N ALA A 69 7.69 -8.14 -14.73
CA ALA A 69 6.70 -7.69 -15.70
C ALA A 69 6.14 -6.28 -15.42
N GLY A 70 6.43 -5.69 -14.25
CA GLY A 70 5.84 -4.41 -13.82
C GLY A 70 4.37 -4.52 -13.40
N ASP A 71 3.85 -5.74 -13.21
CA ASP A 71 2.47 -6.01 -12.82
C ASP A 71 2.30 -5.86 -11.30
N PHE A 72 2.52 -4.65 -10.78
CA PHE A 72 2.28 -4.30 -9.39
C PHE A 72 2.11 -2.78 -9.22
N MET A 73 1.36 -2.37 -8.21
CA MET A 73 1.25 -0.95 -7.85
C MET A 73 2.28 -0.55 -6.78
N LEU A 74 2.39 -1.34 -5.72
CA LEU A 74 3.39 -1.16 -4.66
C LEU A 74 3.89 -2.51 -4.17
N SER A 75 5.19 -2.60 -3.88
CA SER A 75 5.85 -3.87 -3.57
C SER A 75 6.78 -3.74 -2.37
N ARG A 76 6.69 -4.66 -1.39
CA ARG A 76 7.61 -4.74 -0.24
C ARG A 76 8.50 -5.98 -0.36
N GLN A 77 9.83 -5.78 -0.21
CA GLN A 77 10.81 -6.87 -0.10
C GLN A 77 10.93 -7.43 1.30
#